data_AF-A0A7S2N277-F1
#
_entry.id   AF-A0A7S2N277-F1
#
_cell.length_a   1.000
_cell.length_b   1.000
_cell.length_c   1.000
_cell.angle_alpha   90.00
_cell.angle_beta   90.00
_cell.angle_gamma   90.00
#
_symmetry.space_group_name_H-M   'P 1'
#
loop_
_entity.id
_entity.type
_entity.pdbx_description
1 polymer ?
#
loop_
_entity_poly.entity_id
_entity_poly.type
_entity_poly.pdbx_seq_one_letter_code
_entity_poly.pdbx_strand_id
1 'polypeptide(L)'
;FGWMNLFARGLGGFMSDKFNERMGMRGRLLIHTICLAAEGALVLVFANTPSLAGSIVVLVFFSVFVQAAEGTSYGIVPYVNPPCTGSIAGIVGAGGNTGAVAFGMGFRQLDYKDAFTVMGCSIIGSSVLSILIRIKGHSGLIWGQDDAAVGKGALSVPEPEEEEEEYN
;
A
#
# COMPACT_ATOMS: atom_id res chain seq x y z
N PHE A 1 17.11 14.00 -3.09
CA PHE A 1 16.11 12.95 -3.41
C PHE A 1 15.93 11.91 -2.31
N GLY A 2 16.99 11.34 -1.71
CA GLY A 2 16.85 10.33 -0.65
C GLY A 2 16.12 10.79 0.63
N TRP A 3 16.37 12.01 1.12
CA TRP A 3 15.72 12.53 2.33
C TRP A 3 14.21 12.79 2.14
N MET A 4 13.82 13.42 1.03
CA MET A 4 12.41 13.66 0.70
C MET A 4 11.66 12.32 0.57
N ASN A 5 12.35 11.30 0.05
CA ASN A 5 11.82 9.94 -0.07
C ASN A 5 11.60 9.22 1.27
N LEU A 6 12.41 9.55 2.28
CA LEU A 6 12.30 8.98 3.63
C LEU A 6 11.20 9.68 4.42
N PHE A 7 11.13 11.02 4.33
CA PHE A 7 10.12 11.81 5.02
C PHE A 7 8.72 11.62 4.43
N ALA A 8 8.54 11.57 3.12
CA ALA A 8 7.20 11.37 2.55
C ALA A 8 6.70 9.92 2.70
N ARG A 9 7.57 8.90 2.62
CA ARG A 9 7.22 7.52 3.03
C ARG A 9 6.87 7.45 4.52
N GLY A 10 7.69 8.07 5.38
CA GLY A 10 7.47 8.12 6.82
C GLY A 10 6.20 8.88 7.21
N LEU A 11 5.91 10.01 6.55
CA LEU A 11 4.69 10.80 6.76
C LEU A 11 3.46 10.06 6.24
N GLY A 12 3.54 9.38 5.09
CA GLY A 12 2.45 8.55 4.59
C GLY A 12 2.13 7.38 5.51
N GLY A 13 3.16 6.68 6.00
CA GLY A 13 3.03 5.64 7.03
C GLY A 13 2.45 6.20 8.33
N PHE A 14 2.96 7.34 8.81
CA PHE A 14 2.47 8.01 10.02
C PHE A 14 1.02 8.50 9.88
N MET A 15 0.63 9.05 8.73
CA MET A 15 -0.75 9.46 8.45
C MET A 15 -1.69 8.24 8.42
N SER A 16 -1.23 7.13 7.82
CA SER A 16 -1.95 5.86 7.84
C SER A 16 -2.10 5.30 9.25
N ASP A 17 -1.06 5.38 10.08
CA ASP A 17 -1.08 4.92 11.47
C ASP A 17 -1.97 5.78 12.36
N LYS A 18 -2.01 7.09 12.15
CA LYS A 18 -2.90 8.00 12.86
C LYS A 18 -4.38 7.80 12.50
N PHE A 19 -4.67 7.44 11.26
CA PHE A 19 -6.02 7.04 10.85
C PHE A 19 -6.38 5.61 11.29
N ASN A 20 -5.39 4.71 11.38
CA ASN A 20 -5.55 3.38 11.98
C ASN A 20 -5.92 3.46 13.46
N GLU A 21 -5.34 4.41 14.20
CA GLU A 21 -5.66 4.63 15.62
C GLU A 21 -7.13 5.04 15.83
N ARG A 22 -7.75 5.68 14.83
CA ARG A 22 -9.16 6.12 14.92
C ARG A 22 -10.17 5.13 14.33
N MET A 23 -9.79 4.30 13.35
CA MET A 23 -10.72 3.42 12.61
C MET A 23 -10.24 1.96 12.48
N GLY A 24 -9.18 1.56 13.20
CA GLY A 24 -8.56 0.23 13.08
C GLY A 24 -8.01 -0.03 11.67
N MET A 25 -7.82 -1.32 11.32
CA MET A 25 -7.29 -1.71 9.99
C MET A 25 -8.14 -1.21 8.81
N ARG A 26 -9.43 -0.92 9.01
CA ARG A 26 -10.25 -0.27 7.98
C ARG A 26 -9.68 1.09 7.59
N GLY A 27 -9.19 1.86 8.56
CA GLY A 27 -8.53 3.14 8.33
C GLY A 27 -7.29 3.03 7.45
N ARG A 28 -6.47 1.97 7.64
CA ARG A 28 -5.29 1.72 6.80
C ARG A 28 -5.65 1.39 5.36
N LEU A 29 -6.64 0.50 5.16
CA LEU A 29 -7.13 0.15 3.82
C LEU A 29 -7.79 1.35 3.12
N LEU A 30 -8.50 2.20 3.87
CA LEU A 30 -9.12 3.42 3.34
C LEU A 30 -8.07 4.42 2.86
N ILE A 31 -7.06 4.71 3.69
CA ILE A 31 -5.97 5.63 3.31
C ILE A 31 -5.18 5.07 2.13
N HIS A 32 -4.86 3.78 2.13
CA HIS A 32 -4.20 3.11 1.01
C HIS A 32 -4.99 3.26 -0.30
N THR A 33 -6.30 3.01 -0.26
CA THR A 33 -7.21 3.18 -1.40
C THR A 33 -7.24 4.62 -1.90
N ILE A 34 -7.36 5.59 -0.98
CA ILE A 34 -7.39 7.02 -1.33
C ILE A 34 -6.06 7.45 -1.96
N CYS A 35 -4.92 6.99 -1.42
CA CYS A 35 -3.60 7.28 -1.98
C CYS A 35 -3.47 6.74 -3.40
N LEU A 36 -3.84 5.47 -3.65
CA LEU A 36 -3.84 4.88 -4.99
C LEU A 36 -4.80 5.61 -5.95
N ALA A 37 -6.01 5.95 -5.51
CA ALA A 37 -6.96 6.68 -6.35
C ALA A 37 -6.44 8.09 -6.70
N ALA A 38 -5.85 8.79 -5.73
CA ALA A 38 -5.29 10.13 -5.92
C ALA A 38 -4.06 10.09 -6.85
N GLU A 39 -3.13 9.15 -6.67
CA GLU A 39 -1.94 9.05 -7.53
C GLU A 39 -2.33 8.70 -8.97
N GLY A 40 -3.30 7.79 -9.17
CA GLY A 40 -3.80 7.40 -10.48
C GLY A 40 -4.45 8.58 -11.21
N ALA A 41 -5.25 9.37 -10.49
CA ALA A 41 -5.82 10.60 -11.03
C ALA A 41 -4.74 11.63 -11.40
N LEU A 42 -3.73 11.82 -10.55
CA LEU A 42 -2.63 12.76 -10.80
C LEU A 42 -1.80 12.37 -12.03
N VAL A 43 -1.56 11.07 -12.27
CA VAL A 43 -0.88 10.60 -13.49
C VAL A 43 -1.71 10.87 -14.75
N LEU A 44 -3.03 10.73 -14.68
CA LEU A 44 -3.91 11.06 -15.82
C LEU A 44 -3.95 12.57 -16.10
N VAL A 45 -3.93 13.39 -15.05
CA VAL A 45 -3.80 14.85 -15.18
C VAL A 45 -2.44 15.23 -15.77
N PHE A 46 -1.37 14.58 -15.33
CA PHE A 46 -0.02 14.77 -15.86
C PHE A 46 0.04 14.46 -17.36
N ALA A 47 -0.55 13.33 -17.79
CA ALA A 47 -0.58 12.93 -19.20
C ALA A 47 -1.27 13.95 -20.13
N ASN A 48 -2.13 14.81 -19.58
CA ASN A 48 -2.87 15.84 -20.33
C ASN A 48 -2.37 17.27 -20.05
N THR A 49 -1.31 17.46 -19.27
CA THR A 49 -0.78 18.78 -18.94
C THR A 49 0.28 19.21 -19.97
N PRO A 50 0.03 20.28 -20.77
CA PRO A 50 0.99 20.74 -21.78
C PRO A 50 2.05 21.72 -21.24
N SER A 51 1.84 22.29 -20.04
CA SER A 51 2.73 23.28 -19.43
C SER A 51 3.80 22.61 -18.59
N LEU A 52 5.08 22.89 -18.87
CA LEU A 52 6.22 22.35 -18.12
C LEU A 52 6.14 22.65 -16.61
N ALA A 53 5.77 23.88 -16.24
CA ALA A 53 5.61 24.27 -14.85
C ALA A 53 4.46 23.50 -14.18
N GLY A 54 3.35 23.29 -14.89
CA GLY A 54 2.24 22.48 -14.40
C GLY A 54 2.65 21.02 -14.20
N SER A 55 3.36 20.43 -15.15
CA SER A 55 3.86 19.06 -15.09
C SER A 55 4.78 18.83 -13.90
N ILE A 56 5.68 19.77 -13.58
CA ILE A 56 6.55 19.67 -12.40
C ILE A 56 5.72 19.64 -11.12
N VAL A 57 4.75 20.54 -10.98
CA VAL A 57 3.89 20.59 -9.78
C VAL A 57 3.11 19.29 -9.62
N VAL A 58 2.50 18.78 -10.69
CA VAL A 58 1.75 17.51 -10.65
C VAL A 58 2.66 16.33 -10.29
N LEU A 59 3.88 16.26 -10.84
CA LEU A 59 4.85 15.21 -10.51
C LEU A 59 5.31 15.26 -9.05
N VAL A 60 5.43 16.45 -8.44
CA VAL A 60 5.75 16.58 -7.02
C VAL A 60 4.63 15.97 -6.17
N PHE A 61 3.38 16.32 -6.44
CA PHE A 61 2.24 15.72 -5.72
C PHE A 61 2.15 14.22 -5.95
N PHE A 62 2.26 13.77 -7.21
CA PHE A 62 2.29 12.35 -7.57
C PHE A 62 3.35 11.59 -6.77
N SER A 63 4.58 12.12 -6.70
CA SER A 63 5.67 11.50 -5.94
C SER A 63 5.37 11.36 -4.45
N VAL A 64 4.71 12.35 -3.84
CA VAL A 64 4.29 12.27 -2.43
C VAL A 64 3.25 11.15 -2.23
N PHE A 65 2.26 11.04 -3.12
CA PHE A 65 1.24 10.00 -3.02
C PHE A 65 1.78 8.59 -3.27
N VAL A 66 2.68 8.40 -4.24
CA VAL A 66 3.35 7.11 -4.50
C VAL A 66 4.10 6.61 -3.26
N GLN A 67 4.80 7.51 -2.58
CA GLN A 67 5.53 7.15 -1.36
C GLN A 67 4.59 6.84 -0.20
N ALA A 68 3.47 7.55 -0.09
CA ALA A 68 2.46 7.25 0.91
C ALA A 68 1.75 5.91 0.62
N ALA A 69 1.47 5.60 -0.65
CA ALA A 69 0.92 4.32 -1.08
C ALA A 69 1.88 3.15 -0.78
N GLU A 70 3.18 3.35 -0.98
CA GLU A 70 4.20 2.34 -0.61
C GLU A 70 4.27 2.13 0.91
N GLY A 71 4.31 3.22 1.69
CA GLY A 71 4.32 3.15 3.16
C GLY A 71 3.10 2.43 3.72
N THR A 72 1.91 2.73 3.18
CA THR A 72 0.67 2.04 3.55
C THR A 72 0.66 0.56 3.14
N SER A 73 1.21 0.22 1.97
CA SER A 73 1.31 -1.17 1.49
C SER A 73 2.10 -2.05 2.45
N TYR A 74 3.31 -1.62 2.83
CA TYR A 74 4.14 -2.35 3.80
C TYR A 74 3.56 -2.32 5.22
N GLY A 75 2.70 -1.35 5.55
CA GLY A 75 1.91 -1.33 6.78
C GLY A 75 0.78 -2.36 6.81
N ILE A 76 0.27 -2.80 5.64
CA ILE A 76 -0.79 -3.81 5.52
C ILE A 76 -0.23 -5.23 5.43
N VAL A 77 0.90 -5.41 4.73
CA VAL A 77 1.57 -6.72 4.53
C VAL A 77 1.63 -7.64 5.75
N PRO A 78 2.08 -7.21 6.95
CA PRO A 78 2.19 -8.09 8.12
C PRO A 78 0.84 -8.59 8.66
N TYR A 79 -0.26 -7.92 8.31
CA TYR A 79 -1.59 -8.30 8.76
C TYR A 79 -2.27 -9.32 7.84
N VAL A 80 -1.75 -9.51 6.63
CA VAL A 80 -2.32 -10.46 5.66
C VAL A 80 -2.13 -11.91 6.11
N ASN A 81 -0.94 -12.24 6.60
CA ASN A 81 -0.64 -13.54 7.21
C ASN A 81 0.46 -13.37 8.29
N PRO A 82 0.08 -13.13 9.55
CA PRO A 82 1.03 -12.90 10.64
C PRO A 82 2.17 -13.94 10.74
N PRO A 83 1.91 -15.27 10.70
CA PRO A 83 2.97 -16.27 10.82
C PRO A 83 3.93 -16.33 9.62
N CYS A 84 3.59 -15.76 8.46
CA CYS A 84 4.43 -15.80 7.25
C CYS A 84 4.69 -14.40 6.66
N THR A 85 4.80 -13.40 7.53
CA THR A 85 5.00 -11.99 7.13
C THR A 85 6.17 -11.79 6.16
N GLY A 86 7.30 -12.48 6.38
CA GLY A 86 8.49 -12.36 5.52
C GLY A 86 8.25 -12.84 4.09
N SER A 87 7.53 -13.94 3.90
CA SER A 87 7.20 -14.47 2.56
C SER A 87 6.26 -13.53 1.82
N ILE A 88 5.26 -12.94 2.49
CA ILE A 88 4.35 -11.97 1.87
C ILE A 88 5.09 -10.69 1.49
N ALA A 89 5.93 -10.16 2.39
CA ALA A 89 6.76 -9.00 2.09
C ALA A 89 7.69 -9.26 0.89
N GLY A 90 8.24 -10.48 0.77
CA GLY A 90 9.03 -10.92 -0.37
C GLY A 90 8.24 -10.91 -1.68
N ILE A 91 7.00 -11.43 -1.69
CA ILE A 91 6.13 -11.43 -2.86
C ILE A 91 5.77 -9.99 -3.28
N VAL A 92 5.42 -9.13 -2.33
CA VAL A 92 5.08 -7.72 -2.61
C VAL A 92 6.29 -6.97 -3.17
N GLY A 93 7.48 -7.17 -2.59
CA GLY A 93 8.72 -6.58 -3.10
C GLY A 93 9.07 -7.05 -4.52
N ALA A 94 8.93 -8.36 -4.80
CA ALA A 94 9.12 -8.91 -6.14
C ALA A 94 8.12 -8.34 -7.16
N GLY A 95 6.86 -8.11 -6.74
CA GLY A 95 5.83 -7.47 -7.55
C GLY A 95 6.22 -6.06 -7.98
N GLY A 96 6.78 -5.25 -7.08
CA GLY A 96 7.24 -3.89 -7.40
C GLY A 96 8.33 -3.85 -8.50
N ASN A 97 9.34 -4.71 -8.39
CA ASN A 97 10.39 -4.82 -9.41
C ASN A 97 9.85 -5.32 -10.75
N THR A 98 8.96 -6.33 -10.72
CA THR A 98 8.32 -6.88 -11.91
C THR A 98 7.48 -5.82 -12.62
N GLY A 99 6.69 -5.05 -11.86
CA GLY A 99 5.90 -3.94 -12.37
C GLY A 99 6.76 -2.86 -13.03
N ALA A 100 7.89 -2.47 -12.40
CA ALA A 100 8.81 -1.49 -12.96
C ALA A 100 9.36 -1.92 -14.33
N VAL A 101 9.72 -3.19 -14.49
CA VAL A 101 10.18 -3.74 -15.77
C VAL A 101 9.04 -3.79 -16.79
N ALA A 102 7.85 -4.25 -16.40
CA ALA A 102 6.69 -4.35 -17.29
C ALA A 102 6.26 -2.97 -17.83
N PHE A 103 6.11 -1.97 -16.96
CA PHE A 103 5.82 -0.61 -17.39
C PHE A 103 6.99 0.00 -18.16
N GLY A 104 8.24 -0.21 -17.75
CA GLY A 104 9.41 0.27 -18.49
C GLY A 104 9.44 -0.24 -19.95
N MET A 105 9.06 -1.50 -20.18
CA MET A 105 8.86 -2.02 -21.53
C MET A 105 7.67 -1.39 -22.25
N GLY A 106 6.55 -1.18 -21.55
CA GLY A 106 5.37 -0.49 -22.08
C GLY A 106 5.69 0.94 -22.56
N PHE A 107 6.39 1.73 -21.75
CA PHE A 107 6.84 3.09 -22.09
C PHE A 107 7.81 3.13 -23.27
N ARG A 108 8.47 2.00 -23.58
CA ARG A 108 9.37 1.89 -24.73
C ARG A 108 8.64 1.56 -26.03
N GLN A 109 7.45 0.97 -25.96
CA GLN A 109 6.67 0.54 -27.14
C GLN A 109 5.46 1.43 -27.44
N LEU A 110 4.97 2.17 -26.45
CA LEU A 110 3.80 3.05 -26.55
C LEU A 110 4.22 4.52 -26.60
N ASP A 111 3.37 5.36 -27.19
CA ASP A 111 3.48 6.80 -27.05
C ASP A 111 3.38 7.21 -25.58
N TYR A 112 4.12 8.24 -25.18
CA TYR A 112 4.20 8.68 -23.78
C TYR A 112 2.82 8.93 -23.17
N LYS A 113 1.92 9.59 -23.90
CA LYS A 113 0.56 9.87 -23.43
C LYS A 113 -0.23 8.60 -23.15
N ASP A 114 -0.13 7.62 -24.05
CA ASP A 114 -0.84 6.34 -23.92
C ASP A 114 -0.22 5.50 -22.80
N ALA A 115 1.11 5.50 -22.67
CA ALA A 115 1.82 4.82 -21.59
C ALA A 115 1.43 5.37 -20.21
N PHE A 116 1.39 6.70 -20.04
CA PHE A 116 0.91 7.32 -18.80
C PHE A 116 -0.58 7.06 -18.56
N THR A 117 -1.40 7.00 -19.61
CA THR A 117 -2.82 6.69 -19.48
C THR A 117 -3.04 5.25 -19.02
N VAL A 118 -2.35 4.28 -19.62
CA VAL A 118 -2.38 2.86 -19.22
C VAL A 118 -1.90 2.71 -17.77
N MET A 119 -0.82 3.38 -17.39
CA MET A 119 -0.34 3.41 -16.01
C MET A 119 -1.41 3.96 -15.06
N GLY A 120 -2.00 5.12 -15.35
CA GLY A 120 -3.05 5.73 -14.51
C GLY A 120 -4.28 4.84 -14.36
N CYS A 121 -4.76 4.25 -15.46
CA CYS A 121 -5.88 3.30 -15.44
C CYS A 121 -5.56 2.05 -14.61
N SER A 122 -4.34 1.51 -14.72
CA SER A 122 -3.92 0.33 -13.94
C SER A 122 -3.85 0.60 -12.43
N ILE A 123 -3.43 1.80 -12.04
CA ILE A 123 -3.38 2.24 -10.65
C ILE A 123 -4.81 2.42 -10.10
N ILE A 124 -5.70 3.05 -10.86
CA ILE A 124 -7.12 3.18 -10.48
C ILE A 124 -7.79 1.81 -10.39
N GLY A 125 -7.48 0.89 -11.31
CA GLY A 125 -7.92 -0.50 -11.21
C GLY A 125 -7.45 -1.16 -9.91
N SER A 126 -6.17 -0.96 -9.57
CA SER A 126 -5.59 -1.42 -8.30
C SER A 126 -6.28 -0.79 -7.08
N SER A 127 -6.62 0.50 -7.12
CA SER A 127 -7.31 1.17 -6.02
C SER A 127 -8.70 0.57 -5.77
N VAL A 128 -9.46 0.27 -6.83
CA VAL A 128 -10.75 -0.40 -6.73
C VAL A 128 -10.60 -1.83 -6.19
N LEU A 129 -9.57 -2.56 -6.63
CA LEU A 129 -9.26 -3.88 -6.09
C LEU A 129 -8.89 -3.82 -4.61
N SER A 130 -8.20 -2.77 -4.16
CA SER A 130 -7.86 -2.56 -2.76
C SER A 130 -9.09 -2.41 -1.86
N ILE A 131 -10.21 -1.89 -2.38
CA ILE A 131 -11.50 -1.83 -1.66
C ILE A 131 -12.05 -3.24 -1.42
N LEU A 132 -11.78 -4.19 -2.32
CA LEU A 132 -12.24 -5.57 -2.23
C LEU A 132 -11.37 -6.44 -1.30
N ILE A 133 -10.22 -5.93 -0.83
CA ILE A 133 -9.36 -6.66 0.09
C ILE A 133 -10.10 -6.93 1.39
N ARG A 134 -10.24 -8.21 1.73
CA ARG A 134 -10.76 -8.69 3.00
C ARG A 134 -9.65 -9.42 3.74
N ILE A 135 -9.24 -8.89 4.89
CA ILE A 135 -8.26 -9.55 5.75
C ILE A 135 -9.02 -10.42 6.75
N LYS A 136 -8.72 -11.72 6.82
CA LYS A 136 -9.34 -12.64 7.79
C LYS A 136 -9.11 -12.13 9.21
N GLY A 137 -10.18 -12.00 10.00
CA GLY A 137 -10.13 -11.54 11.38
C GLY A 137 -10.25 -10.02 11.59
N HIS A 138 -10.37 -9.22 10.53
CA HIS A 138 -10.70 -7.79 10.62
C HIS A 138 -11.79 -7.43 9.60
N SER A 139 -12.62 -6.45 9.92
CA SER A 139 -13.71 -6.04 9.03
C SER A 139 -13.21 -5.45 7.70
N GLY A 140 -13.87 -5.84 6.60
CA GLY A 140 -13.62 -5.26 5.28
C GLY A 140 -14.03 -3.78 5.20
N LEU A 141 -13.52 -3.09 4.18
CA LEU A 141 -13.70 -1.63 3.99
C LEU A 141 -15.16 -1.20 3.80
N ILE A 142 -16.00 -2.05 3.18
CA ILE A 142 -17.41 -1.74 2.85
C ILE A 142 -18.41 -2.54 3.70
N TRP A 143 -17.97 -3.65 4.31
CA TRP A 143 -18.85 -4.49 5.11
C TRP A 143 -18.06 -5.34 6.11
N GLY A 144 -18.45 -5.24 7.37
CA GLY A 144 -17.98 -6.06 8.48
C GLY A 144 -18.29 -5.34 9.78
N GLN A 145 -18.80 -6.04 10.80
CA GLN A 145 -18.82 -5.55 12.17
C GLN A 145 -17.47 -5.84 12.83
N ASP A 146 -16.97 -4.91 13.63
CA ASP A 146 -15.77 -5.17 14.43
C ASP A 146 -16.13 -6.21 15.49
N ASP A 147 -15.72 -7.46 15.29
CA ASP A 147 -15.68 -8.41 16.39
C ASP A 147 -14.60 -7.93 17.35
N ALA A 148 -15.04 -7.54 18.55
CA ALA A 148 -14.26 -6.96 19.64
C ALA A 148 -13.27 -7.97 20.29
N ALA A 149 -12.76 -8.94 19.53
CA ALA A 149 -12.01 -10.07 20.06
C ALA A 149 -10.78 -10.44 19.21
N VAL A 150 -9.88 -9.50 18.93
CA VAL A 150 -8.47 -9.86 18.70
C VAL A 150 -7.59 -8.86 19.41
N GLY A 151 -7.30 -9.18 20.67
CA GLY A 151 -6.29 -8.50 21.46
C GLY A 151 -4.90 -8.67 20.85
N LYS A 152 -4.12 -7.58 20.96
CA LYS A 152 -2.65 -7.54 21.00
C LYS A 152 -1.89 -8.25 19.87
N GLY A 153 -1.38 -7.42 18.96
CA GLY A 153 0.04 -7.42 18.58
C GLY A 153 0.49 -8.49 17.59
N ALA A 154 1.20 -8.05 16.55
CA ALA A 154 1.88 -8.90 15.57
C ALA A 154 3.07 -9.72 16.15
N LEU A 155 3.12 -9.93 17.46
CA LEU A 155 4.17 -10.62 18.20
C LEU A 155 3.55 -11.35 19.41
N SER A 156 2.72 -12.36 19.15
CA SER A 156 2.55 -13.42 20.16
C SER A 156 3.83 -14.24 20.13
N VAL A 157 4.71 -13.97 21.09
CA VAL A 157 5.85 -14.85 21.42
C VAL A 157 5.28 -16.27 21.52
N PRO A 158 5.82 -17.26 20.80
CA PRO A 158 5.43 -18.66 21.03
C PRO A 158 5.62 -18.94 22.51
N GLU A 159 4.54 -19.30 23.19
CA GLU A 159 4.64 -19.74 24.59
C GLU A 159 5.62 -20.93 24.59
N PRO A 160 6.70 -20.89 25.40
CA PRO A 160 7.57 -22.04 25.49
C PRO A 160 6.72 -23.24 25.92
N GLU A 161 6.76 -24.31 25.14
CA GLU A 161 6.19 -25.59 25.54
C GLU A 161 6.80 -25.93 26.90
N GLU A 162 5.96 -25.99 27.93
CA GLU A 162 6.37 -26.54 29.22
C GLU A 162 6.81 -27.98 28.96
N GLU A 163 8.12 -28.23 29.03
CA GLU A 163 8.66 -29.57 29.15
C GLU A 163 8.02 -30.18 30.40
N GLU A 164 7.10 -31.12 30.21
CA GLU A 164 6.63 -31.99 31.28
C GLU A 164 7.86 -32.77 31.81
N GLU A 165 8.42 -32.28 32.92
CA GLU A 165 9.25 -33.08 33.82
C GLU A 165 8.40 -34.24 34.37
N GLU A 166 8.29 -35.33 33.62
CA GLU A 166 7.75 -36.58 34.15
C GLU A 166 8.85 -37.32 34.93
N TYR A 167 8.88 -37.07 36.24
CA TYR A 167 9.45 -37.99 37.22
C TYR A 167 8.57 -39.25 37.28
N ASN A 168 9.06 -40.37 36.75
CA ASN A 168 8.95 -41.72 37.34
C ASN A 168 9.90 -42.72 36.66
#